data_AF-A0A4V5RRT7-F1
#
_entry.id   AF-A0A4V5RRT7-F1
#
_cell.length_a   1.000
_cell.length_b   1.000
_cell.length_c   1.000
_cell.angle_alpha   90.00
_cell.angle_beta   90.00
_cell.angle_gamma   90.00
#
_symmetry.space_group_name_H-M   'P 1'
#
loop_
_entity.id
_entity.type
_entity.pdbx_description
1 polymer ?
#
loop_
_entity_poly.entity_id
_entity_poly.type
_entity_poly.pdbx_seq_one_letter_code
_entity_poly.pdbx_strand_id
1 'polypeptide(L)'
;MKLYKFTPSLDIAEKISLGIFRFYELTKYIKIEDDVGRADSSEGSVSFLPEEYQHFPEKLPVGRFKGIEFKCISAGNDEEYLKQYFVFCMSTKKDEAAIGDSKYAVELHRDNFDFFMQFLNESYEKFESPNGHQFFSHGEVEYYDIHNHPKSIIGEFWREVYLKHAEFKYQSEYRAAFFASDFFFHRVQDSPFVIEKKIYQDGKSLDFNLEIYVQSGVDAEGWRYLEMDISTFAANISPEKSEIIEVYREKSNNS
;
A
#
# COMPACT_ATOMS: atom_id res chain seq x y z
N MET A 1 0.38 4.04 -16.87
CA MET A 1 -0.93 4.56 -16.46
C MET A 1 -1.44 3.64 -15.38
N LYS A 2 -1.49 4.13 -14.13
CA LYS A 2 -1.84 3.32 -12.97
C LYS A 2 -3.29 3.62 -12.57
N LEU A 3 -4.07 2.58 -12.29
CA LEU A 3 -5.45 2.70 -11.83
C LEU A 3 -5.50 2.53 -10.32
N TYR A 4 -6.14 3.47 -9.63
CA TYR A 4 -6.40 3.32 -8.21
C TYR A 4 -7.42 2.21 -7.95
N LYS A 5 -7.04 1.25 -7.10
CA LYS A 5 -7.90 0.16 -6.65
C LYS A 5 -8.53 0.62 -5.32
N PHE A 6 -9.84 0.42 -5.14
CA PHE A 6 -10.60 0.83 -3.96
C PHE A 6 -10.76 2.34 -3.75
N THR A 7 -11.44 3.01 -4.69
CA THR A 7 -12.18 4.24 -4.40
C THR A 7 -13.63 3.89 -4.04
N PRO A 8 -13.96 3.63 -2.76
CA PRO A 8 -15.31 3.21 -2.36
C PRO A 8 -16.34 4.35 -2.49
N SER A 9 -15.87 5.60 -2.59
CA SER A 9 -16.69 6.80 -2.68
C SER A 9 -16.11 7.85 -3.64
N LEU A 10 -16.98 8.73 -4.10
CA LEU A 10 -16.60 9.89 -4.92
C LEU A 10 -15.67 10.84 -4.15
N ASP A 11 -15.90 11.04 -2.86
CA ASP A 11 -15.05 11.89 -1.99
C ASP A 11 -13.58 11.45 -2.01
N ILE A 12 -13.31 10.14 -1.94
CA ILE A 12 -11.93 9.63 -2.00
C ILE A 12 -11.35 9.81 -3.40
N ALA A 13 -12.16 9.62 -4.45
CA ALA A 13 -11.72 9.82 -5.83
C ALA A 13 -11.37 11.29 -6.10
N GLU A 14 -12.20 12.20 -5.60
CA GLU A 14 -11.98 13.65 -5.67
C GLU A 14 -10.70 14.04 -4.93
N LYS A 15 -10.47 13.54 -3.71
CA LYS A 15 -9.22 13.77 -2.98
C LYS A 15 -8.00 13.34 -3.77
N ILE A 16 -8.00 12.12 -4.31
CA ILE A 16 -6.87 11.61 -5.11
C ILE A 16 -6.68 12.47 -6.37
N SER A 17 -7.77 12.90 -7.02
CA SER A 17 -7.72 13.79 -8.19
C SER A 17 -7.10 15.17 -7.89
N LEU A 18 -7.16 15.59 -6.62
CA LEU A 18 -6.56 16.83 -6.12
C LEU A 18 -5.13 16.63 -5.60
N GLY A 19 -4.57 15.42 -5.65
CA GLY A 19 -3.24 15.13 -5.12
C GLY A 19 -3.22 14.81 -3.62
N ILE A 20 -4.33 14.34 -3.07
CA ILE A 20 -4.45 13.90 -1.67
C ILE A 20 -4.58 12.38 -1.64
N PHE A 21 -3.55 11.69 -1.13
CA PHE A 21 -3.45 10.24 -1.10
C PHE A 21 -3.63 9.72 0.31
N ARG A 22 -4.69 8.93 0.53
CA ARG A 22 -4.99 8.33 1.83
C ARG A 22 -4.56 6.87 1.87
N PHE A 23 -3.64 6.57 2.77
CA PHE A 23 -3.13 5.26 3.11
C PHE A 23 -3.87 4.77 4.35
N TYR A 24 -4.44 3.57 4.31
CA TYR A 24 -5.09 2.97 5.48
C TYR A 24 -4.21 1.88 6.07
N GLU A 25 -4.34 1.62 7.37
CA GLU A 25 -3.64 0.49 8.00
C GLU A 25 -3.93 -0.83 7.26
N LEU A 26 -2.90 -1.66 7.07
CA LEU A 26 -2.98 -2.89 6.26
C LEU A 26 -4.13 -3.80 6.69
N THR A 27 -4.33 -3.92 8.01
CA THR A 27 -5.36 -4.77 8.59
C THR A 27 -6.78 -4.38 8.18
N LYS A 28 -7.01 -3.12 7.76
CA LYS A 28 -8.27 -2.69 7.14
C LYS A 28 -8.55 -3.49 5.87
N TYR A 29 -7.56 -3.61 4.98
CA TYR A 29 -7.73 -4.29 3.70
C TYR A 29 -7.95 -5.78 3.90
N ILE A 30 -7.19 -6.42 4.80
CA ILE A 30 -7.38 -7.82 5.15
C ILE A 30 -8.82 -8.05 5.63
N LYS A 31 -9.32 -7.22 6.55
CA LYS A 31 -10.67 -7.40 7.13
C LYS A 31 -11.80 -7.08 6.15
N ILE A 32 -11.66 -6.05 5.32
CA ILE A 32 -12.70 -5.66 4.35
C ILE A 32 -12.73 -6.61 3.15
N GLU A 33 -11.57 -7.05 2.66
CA GLU A 33 -11.48 -7.98 1.53
C GLU A 33 -11.88 -9.43 1.93
N ASP A 34 -11.82 -9.79 3.23
CA ASP A 34 -12.28 -11.09 3.75
C ASP A 34 -13.76 -11.32 3.46
N ASP A 35 -14.60 -10.30 3.66
CA ASP A 35 -16.06 -10.37 3.46
C ASP A 35 -16.45 -10.66 1.99
N VAL A 36 -15.56 -10.37 1.05
CA VAL A 36 -15.77 -10.57 -0.40
C VAL A 36 -14.89 -11.69 -0.98
N GLY A 37 -14.18 -12.44 -0.13
CA GLY A 37 -13.33 -13.57 -0.54
C GLY A 37 -12.10 -13.16 -1.36
N ARG A 38 -11.62 -11.93 -1.15
CA ARG A 38 -10.48 -11.34 -1.85
C ARG A 38 -9.26 -11.13 -0.95
N ALA A 39 -9.41 -11.24 0.35
CA ALA A 39 -8.30 -11.09 1.27
C ALA A 39 -7.42 -12.34 1.30
N ASP A 40 -6.13 -12.09 1.31
CA ASP A 40 -5.18 -13.06 1.83
C ASP A 40 -5.17 -12.88 3.36
N SER A 41 -5.85 -13.76 4.09
CA SER A 41 -5.86 -13.73 5.57
C SER A 41 -4.48 -13.89 6.19
N SER A 42 -3.50 -14.38 5.43
CA SER A 42 -2.10 -14.51 5.83
C SER A 42 -1.21 -13.39 5.26
N GLU A 43 -1.78 -12.33 4.71
CA GLU A 43 -1.04 -11.19 4.19
C GLU A 43 -0.13 -10.56 5.26
N GLY A 44 1.09 -10.17 4.87
CA GLY A 44 2.13 -9.75 5.82
C GLY A 44 2.83 -10.92 6.53
N SER A 45 2.45 -12.16 6.18
CA SER A 45 3.03 -13.41 6.63
C SER A 45 3.26 -14.37 5.45
N VAL A 46 4.03 -15.43 5.69
CA VAL A 46 4.18 -16.55 4.77
C VAL A 46 3.43 -17.73 5.35
N SER A 47 2.45 -18.26 4.62
CA SER A 47 1.66 -19.41 5.03
C SER A 47 1.39 -20.31 3.83
N PHE A 48 1.65 -21.61 3.97
CA PHE A 48 1.30 -22.59 2.95
C PHE A 48 -0.02 -23.27 3.33
N LEU A 49 -0.96 -23.34 2.38
CA LEU A 49 -2.28 -23.90 2.62
C LEU A 49 -2.19 -25.40 2.96
N PRO A 50 -3.13 -25.94 3.77
CA PRO A 50 -3.16 -27.36 4.12
C PRO A 50 -3.03 -28.30 2.92
N GLU A 51 -3.73 -27.99 1.84
CA GLU A 51 -3.73 -28.78 0.62
C GLU A 51 -2.34 -28.78 -0.02
N GLU A 52 -1.64 -27.64 -0.04
CA GLU A 52 -0.32 -27.54 -0.64
C GLU A 52 0.68 -28.46 0.04
N TYR A 53 0.82 -28.37 1.36
CA TYR A 53 1.84 -29.13 2.06
C TYR A 53 1.47 -30.59 2.33
N GLN A 54 0.18 -30.93 2.24
CA GLN A 54 -0.25 -32.33 2.24
C GLN A 54 0.11 -33.02 0.91
N HIS A 55 0.01 -32.31 -0.22
CA HIS A 55 0.34 -32.84 -1.55
C HIS A 55 1.83 -32.75 -1.87
N PHE A 56 2.55 -31.76 -1.32
CA PHE A 56 3.97 -31.51 -1.57
C PHE A 56 4.80 -31.37 -0.27
N PRO A 57 4.75 -32.36 0.65
CA PRO A 57 5.40 -32.28 1.95
C PRO A 57 6.92 -32.19 1.90
N GLU A 58 7.53 -32.54 0.76
CA GLU A 58 8.96 -32.45 0.47
C GLU A 58 9.43 -31.05 0.09
N LYS A 59 8.51 -30.16 -0.28
CA LYS A 59 8.81 -28.77 -0.66
C LYS A 59 8.79 -27.81 0.52
N LEU A 60 8.20 -28.20 1.65
CA LEU A 60 8.17 -27.37 2.85
C LEU A 60 9.57 -26.96 3.31
N PRO A 61 9.76 -25.71 3.80
CA PRO A 61 10.99 -25.32 4.48
C PRO A 61 11.21 -26.18 5.73
N VAL A 62 12.38 -26.81 5.81
CA VAL A 62 12.74 -27.73 6.91
C VAL A 62 13.98 -27.23 7.67
N GLY A 63 13.82 -26.98 8.96
CA GLY A 63 14.92 -26.78 9.91
C GLY A 63 15.33 -28.09 10.55
N ARG A 64 16.63 -28.30 10.80
CA ARG A 64 17.16 -29.48 11.51
C ARG A 64 18.08 -29.07 12.65
N PHE A 65 17.86 -29.63 13.82
CA PHE A 65 18.72 -29.43 14.98
C PHE A 65 18.81 -30.69 15.84
N LYS A 66 20.03 -31.21 16.05
CA LYS A 66 20.30 -32.42 16.87
C LYS A 66 19.44 -33.65 16.50
N GLY A 67 19.18 -33.85 15.21
CA GLY A 67 18.37 -34.98 14.73
C GLY A 67 16.86 -34.77 14.83
N ILE A 68 16.40 -33.62 15.36
CA ILE A 68 15.00 -33.22 15.32
C ILE A 68 14.77 -32.38 14.07
N GLU A 69 13.68 -32.67 13.36
CA GLU A 69 13.25 -31.98 12.15
C GLU A 69 12.02 -31.11 12.46
N PHE A 70 12.07 -29.85 12.02
CA PHE A 70 11.00 -28.87 12.18
C PHE A 70 10.57 -28.41 10.79
N LYS A 71 9.27 -28.55 10.48
CA LYS A 71 8.70 -28.05 9.22
C LYS A 71 8.03 -26.71 9.49
N CYS A 72 8.40 -25.69 8.72
CA CYS A 72 7.75 -24.38 8.80
C CYS A 72 6.60 -24.34 7.78
N ILE A 73 5.36 -24.38 8.28
CA ILE A 73 4.15 -24.26 7.45
C ILE A 73 3.65 -22.82 7.38
N SER A 74 3.95 -22.02 8.41
CA SER A 74 3.60 -20.61 8.47
C SER A 74 4.59 -19.86 9.37
N ALA A 75 4.95 -18.65 8.98
CA ALA A 75 5.74 -17.71 9.75
C ALA A 75 5.30 -16.28 9.39
N GLY A 76 5.20 -15.40 10.37
CA GLY A 76 4.62 -14.09 10.16
C GLY A 76 4.78 -13.16 11.34
N ASN A 77 4.32 -11.93 11.16
CA ASN A 77 4.30 -10.91 12.20
C ASN A 77 2.97 -10.89 12.94
N ASP A 78 2.95 -10.27 14.11
CA ASP A 78 1.70 -10.04 14.84
C ASP A 78 0.86 -8.91 14.21
N GLU A 79 -0.45 -8.92 14.52
CA GLU A 79 -1.40 -7.95 13.98
C GLU A 79 -1.09 -6.51 14.41
N GLU A 80 -0.56 -6.30 15.62
CA GLU A 80 -0.23 -4.96 16.13
C GLU A 80 0.95 -4.34 15.38
N TYR A 81 1.90 -5.15 14.95
CA TYR A 81 2.98 -4.73 14.08
C TYR A 81 2.46 -4.41 12.66
N LEU A 82 1.59 -5.26 12.09
CA LEU A 82 1.01 -5.01 10.77
C LEU A 82 0.14 -3.74 10.72
N LYS A 83 -0.50 -3.34 11.83
CA LYS A 83 -1.24 -2.08 11.95
C LYS A 83 -0.38 -0.83 11.77
N GLN A 84 0.94 -0.93 11.90
CA GLN A 84 1.86 0.19 11.70
C GLN A 84 2.21 0.41 10.22
N TYR A 85 1.77 -0.47 9.32
CA TYR A 85 1.89 -0.26 7.88
C TYR A 85 0.61 0.32 7.30
N PHE A 86 0.74 1.50 6.70
CA PHE A 86 -0.34 2.19 6.01
C PHE A 86 -0.14 2.02 4.50
N VAL A 87 -1.13 1.44 3.83
CA VAL A 87 -1.02 1.06 2.42
C VAL A 87 -2.03 1.76 1.53
N PHE A 88 -1.57 2.05 0.32
CA PHE A 88 -2.34 2.56 -0.79
C PHE A 88 -2.24 1.54 -1.93
N CYS A 89 -3.38 0.91 -2.26
CA CYS A 89 -3.43 -0.17 -3.24
C CYS A 89 -3.85 0.37 -4.62
N MET A 90 -3.17 -0.11 -5.65
CA MET A 90 -3.45 0.13 -7.06
C MET A 90 -3.43 -1.20 -7.80
N SER A 91 -3.97 -1.22 -9.01
CA SER A 91 -3.73 -2.34 -9.92
C SER A 91 -2.74 -1.95 -11.01
N THR A 92 -1.85 -2.88 -11.35
CA THR A 92 -1.01 -2.81 -12.55
C THR A 92 -1.79 -3.10 -13.83
N LYS A 93 -2.97 -3.70 -13.74
CA LYS A 93 -3.83 -4.07 -14.87
C LYS A 93 -5.15 -3.32 -14.84
N LYS A 94 -5.62 -2.95 -16.03
CA LYS A 94 -6.94 -2.35 -16.23
C LYS A 94 -7.96 -3.43 -16.60
N ASP A 95 -8.33 -4.27 -15.65
CA ASP A 95 -9.38 -5.26 -15.86
C ASP A 95 -10.43 -5.23 -14.73
N GLU A 96 -11.66 -5.62 -15.05
CA GLU A 96 -12.79 -5.62 -14.12
C GLU A 96 -12.52 -6.52 -12.90
N ALA A 97 -11.73 -7.59 -13.06
CA ALA A 97 -11.37 -8.48 -11.96
C ALA A 97 -10.45 -7.79 -10.93
N ALA A 98 -9.50 -6.96 -11.39
CA ALA A 98 -8.57 -6.26 -10.53
C ALA A 98 -9.23 -5.08 -9.79
N ILE A 99 -10.20 -4.41 -10.40
CA ILE A 99 -10.88 -3.22 -9.85
C ILE A 99 -12.16 -3.60 -9.07
N GLY A 100 -12.60 -4.86 -9.21
CA GLY A 100 -13.95 -5.45 -9.12
C GLY A 100 -15.02 -4.94 -8.15
N ASP A 101 -14.72 -4.05 -7.22
CA ASP A 101 -15.69 -3.47 -6.27
C ASP A 101 -15.59 -1.94 -6.15
N SER A 102 -14.69 -1.32 -6.92
CA SER A 102 -14.49 0.15 -6.88
C SER A 102 -15.58 0.84 -7.68
N LYS A 103 -16.38 1.69 -7.03
CA LYS A 103 -17.42 2.48 -7.72
C LYS A 103 -16.84 3.54 -8.65
N TYR A 104 -15.63 4.00 -8.33
CA TYR A 104 -14.89 4.99 -9.08
C TYR A 104 -13.48 4.48 -9.35
N ALA A 105 -12.81 5.05 -10.34
CA ALA A 105 -11.38 4.89 -10.55
C ALA A 105 -10.75 6.25 -10.87
N VAL A 106 -9.52 6.44 -10.40
CA VAL A 106 -8.69 7.62 -10.76
C VAL A 106 -7.51 7.14 -11.57
N GLU A 107 -7.30 7.78 -12.71
CA GLU A 107 -6.18 7.52 -13.61
C GLU A 107 -5.09 8.56 -13.43
N LEU A 108 -3.90 8.11 -13.00
CA LEU A 108 -2.74 8.98 -12.84
C LEU A 108 -1.81 8.84 -14.03
N HIS A 109 -1.47 9.98 -14.66
CA HIS A 109 -0.53 10.04 -15.77
C HIS A 109 0.91 9.72 -15.35
N ARG A 110 1.26 10.02 -14.09
CA ARG A 110 2.59 9.76 -13.51
C ARG A 110 2.46 9.00 -12.20
N ASP A 111 3.48 8.20 -11.91
CA ASP A 111 3.63 7.60 -10.59
C ASP A 111 4.28 8.61 -9.65
N ASN A 112 3.51 9.14 -8.70
CA ASN A 112 3.99 10.11 -7.73
C ASN A 112 4.65 9.43 -6.50
N PHE A 113 4.59 8.09 -6.40
CA PHE A 113 5.16 7.38 -5.25
C PHE A 113 6.68 7.28 -5.30
N ASP A 114 7.29 7.25 -6.50
CA ASP A 114 8.75 7.33 -6.67
C ASP A 114 9.29 8.63 -6.07
N PHE A 115 8.53 9.69 -6.30
CA PHE A 115 8.79 11.00 -5.75
C PHE A 115 8.68 10.96 -4.21
N PHE A 116 7.58 10.46 -3.64
CA PHE A 116 7.45 10.33 -2.18
C PHE A 116 8.59 9.52 -1.55
N MET A 117 9.02 8.43 -2.19
CA MET A 117 10.13 7.61 -1.72
C MET A 117 11.43 8.42 -1.60
N GLN A 118 11.71 9.31 -2.55
CA GLN A 118 12.91 10.14 -2.50
C GLN A 118 12.86 11.12 -1.33
N PHE A 119 11.76 11.85 -1.16
CA PHE A 119 11.68 12.90 -0.15
C PHE A 119 11.47 12.36 1.27
N LEU A 120 10.69 11.30 1.44
CA LEU A 120 10.36 10.76 2.76
C LEU A 120 11.48 9.91 3.37
N ASN A 121 12.38 9.36 2.55
CA ASN A 121 13.52 8.58 3.02
C ASN A 121 14.84 9.37 3.04
N GLU A 122 14.82 10.65 2.66
CA GLU A 122 15.94 11.55 2.94
C GLU A 122 16.16 11.61 4.46
N SER A 123 17.43 11.74 4.88
CA SER A 123 17.82 11.80 6.30
C SER A 123 17.32 13.08 6.96
N TYR A 124 16.04 13.15 7.26
CA TYR A 124 15.39 14.34 7.84
C TYR A 124 15.50 14.36 9.37
N GLU A 125 15.59 13.21 10.04
CA GLU A 125 15.83 13.08 11.49
C GLU A 125 16.40 11.69 11.81
N LYS A 126 16.99 11.51 13.01
CA LYS A 126 17.39 10.20 13.56
C LYS A 126 16.16 9.37 13.95
N PHE A 127 15.29 9.05 13.00
CA PHE A 127 14.27 8.04 13.23
C PHE A 127 14.94 6.68 13.17
N GLU A 128 15.11 6.06 14.34
CA GLU A 128 15.35 4.62 14.42
C GLU A 128 14.04 3.93 14.02
N SER A 129 13.84 3.72 12.72
CA SER A 129 12.76 2.88 12.22
C SER A 129 13.15 1.42 12.46
N PRO A 130 12.30 0.61 13.12
CA PRO A 130 12.53 -0.82 13.29
C PRO A 130 12.58 -1.57 11.94
N ASN A 131 12.09 -0.96 10.86
CA ASN A 131 11.94 -1.59 9.55
C ASN A 131 13.13 -1.34 8.61
N GLY A 132 14.26 -0.88 9.17
CA GLY A 132 15.43 -0.38 8.44
C GLY A 132 15.34 1.13 8.19
N HIS A 133 16.29 1.70 7.46
CA HIS A 133 16.34 3.14 7.13
C HIS A 133 15.14 3.63 6.27
N GLN A 134 14.20 2.74 5.92
CA GLN A 134 13.12 3.03 4.98
C GLN A 134 11.80 3.26 5.70
N PHE A 135 11.24 4.43 5.43
CA PHE A 135 9.97 4.93 5.93
C PHE A 135 8.85 4.75 4.91
N PHE A 136 9.18 4.87 3.63
CA PHE A 136 8.25 4.71 2.52
C PHE A 136 8.80 3.79 1.43
N SER A 137 7.95 2.92 0.89
CA SER A 137 8.24 2.03 -0.23
C SER A 137 7.03 1.94 -1.16
N HIS A 138 7.24 1.55 -2.41
CA HIS A 138 6.17 1.21 -3.33
C HIS A 138 6.66 0.26 -4.43
N GLY A 139 5.78 -0.57 -4.95
CA GLY A 139 6.16 -1.64 -5.87
C GLY A 139 5.03 -2.61 -6.17
N GLU A 140 5.33 -3.58 -7.05
CA GLU A 140 4.43 -4.70 -7.32
C GLU A 140 4.42 -5.68 -6.14
N VAL A 141 3.26 -6.28 -5.89
CA VAL A 141 3.14 -7.38 -4.92
C VAL A 141 3.78 -8.64 -5.51
N GLU A 142 4.65 -9.27 -4.73
CA GLU A 142 5.25 -10.57 -5.00
C GLU A 142 4.28 -11.69 -4.55
N TYR A 143 4.09 -12.66 -5.45
CA TYR A 143 3.17 -13.78 -5.23
C TYR A 143 3.94 -15.08 -5.02
N TYR A 144 3.59 -15.84 -3.98
CA TYR A 144 4.29 -17.07 -3.60
C TYR A 144 3.34 -18.27 -3.47
N ASP A 145 3.88 -19.48 -3.62
CA ASP A 145 3.19 -20.76 -3.38
C ASP A 145 4.22 -21.82 -2.95
N ILE A 146 3.78 -23.06 -2.70
CA ILE A 146 4.66 -24.17 -2.33
C ILE A 146 5.65 -24.61 -3.44
N HIS A 147 5.59 -24.02 -4.63
CA HIS A 147 6.57 -24.25 -5.71
C HIS A 147 7.53 -23.08 -5.87
N ASN A 148 7.11 -21.89 -5.46
CA ASN A 148 7.81 -20.62 -5.59
C ASN A 148 7.89 -19.96 -4.20
N HIS A 149 8.80 -20.46 -3.37
CA HIS A 149 9.00 -19.92 -2.03
C HIS A 149 9.42 -18.45 -2.07
N PRO A 150 8.90 -17.62 -1.16
CA PRO A 150 9.36 -16.25 -1.04
C PRO A 150 10.83 -16.23 -0.61
N LYS A 151 11.56 -15.21 -1.04
CA LYS A 151 12.94 -14.99 -0.58
C LYS A 151 12.93 -14.66 0.91
N SER A 152 13.98 -15.05 1.61
CA SER A 152 14.18 -14.61 3.00
C SER A 152 14.24 -13.09 3.08
N ILE A 153 13.34 -12.50 3.86
CA ILE A 153 13.33 -11.06 4.14
C ILE A 153 14.18 -10.84 5.40
N ILE A 154 15.30 -10.12 5.26
CA ILE A 154 16.21 -9.80 6.37
C ILE A 154 16.53 -8.31 6.30
N GLY A 155 16.13 -7.55 7.32
CA GLY A 155 16.40 -6.11 7.41
C GLY A 155 15.58 -5.23 6.46
N GLU A 156 14.63 -5.81 5.73
CA GLU A 156 13.73 -5.13 4.79
C GLU A 156 12.28 -5.49 5.11
N PHE A 157 11.87 -5.36 6.37
CA PHE A 157 10.57 -5.81 6.86
C PHE A 157 9.40 -5.26 6.05
N TRP A 158 9.49 -4.03 5.54
CA TRP A 158 8.48 -3.46 4.65
C TRP A 158 8.16 -4.33 3.41
N ARG A 159 9.05 -5.25 2.98
CA ARG A 159 8.75 -6.18 1.88
C ARG A 159 7.68 -7.21 2.23
N GLU A 160 7.46 -7.49 3.50
CA GLU A 160 6.48 -8.48 3.96
C GLU A 160 5.04 -8.07 3.58
N VAL A 161 4.75 -6.77 3.55
CA VAL A 161 3.43 -6.25 3.14
C VAL A 161 3.22 -6.30 1.62
N TYR A 162 4.24 -6.69 0.86
CA TYR A 162 4.17 -6.95 -0.58
C TYR A 162 4.18 -8.45 -0.88
N LEU A 163 3.98 -9.33 0.10
CA LEU A 163 3.83 -10.77 -0.12
C LEU A 163 2.35 -11.17 -0.03
N LYS A 164 1.88 -11.88 -1.06
CA LYS A 164 0.57 -12.54 -1.08
C LYS A 164 0.70 -13.97 -1.60
N HIS A 165 -0.20 -14.85 -1.15
CA HIS A 165 -0.32 -16.18 -1.72
C HIS A 165 -0.73 -16.12 -3.22
N ALA A 166 -0.24 -17.05 -4.03
CA ALA A 166 -0.34 -17.01 -5.49
C ALA A 166 -1.78 -17.13 -6.00
N GLU A 167 -2.70 -17.65 -5.20
CA GLU A 167 -4.12 -17.67 -5.54
C GLU A 167 -4.69 -16.26 -5.78
N PHE A 168 -4.12 -15.23 -5.13
CA PHE A 168 -4.52 -13.83 -5.29
C PHE A 168 -3.83 -13.11 -6.45
N LYS A 169 -3.03 -13.81 -7.26
CA LYS A 169 -2.27 -13.22 -8.38
C LYS A 169 -3.17 -12.54 -9.43
N TYR A 170 -4.44 -12.93 -9.53
CA TYR A 170 -5.41 -12.27 -10.40
C TYR A 170 -5.58 -10.78 -10.05
N GLN A 171 -5.35 -10.37 -8.80
CA GLN A 171 -5.48 -8.97 -8.36
C GLN A 171 -4.40 -8.06 -8.95
N SER A 172 -3.24 -8.62 -9.32
CA SER A 172 -2.12 -7.91 -9.96
C SER A 172 -1.77 -6.58 -9.27
N GLU A 173 -1.64 -6.65 -7.94
CA GLU A 173 -1.57 -5.47 -7.09
C GLU A 173 -0.25 -4.73 -7.19
N TYR A 174 -0.36 -3.41 -7.13
CA TYR A 174 0.74 -2.49 -6.93
C TYR A 174 0.43 -1.69 -5.68
N ARG A 175 1.40 -1.55 -4.77
CA ARG A 175 1.17 -0.89 -3.49
C ARG A 175 2.18 0.19 -3.24
N ALA A 176 1.77 1.18 -2.48
CA ALA A 176 2.66 2.06 -1.76
C ALA A 176 2.42 1.85 -0.26
N ALA A 177 3.48 1.59 0.49
CA ALA A 177 3.45 1.29 1.91
C ALA A 177 4.30 2.29 2.68
N PHE A 178 3.67 2.86 3.70
CA PHE A 178 4.27 3.79 4.63
C PHE A 178 4.30 3.15 6.01
N PHE A 179 5.47 3.04 6.60
CA PHE A 179 5.58 2.61 7.99
C PHE A 179 5.44 3.80 8.92
N ALA A 180 4.48 3.75 9.85
CA ALA A 180 4.36 4.72 10.93
C ALA A 180 4.16 4.01 12.25
N SER A 181 5.14 4.17 13.15
CA SER A 181 4.96 3.81 14.55
C SER A 181 3.81 4.62 15.16
N ASP A 182 3.20 4.11 16.23
CA ASP A 182 2.13 4.83 16.92
C ASP A 182 2.59 6.20 17.42
N PHE A 183 3.85 6.31 17.85
CA PHE A 183 4.44 7.60 18.20
C PHE A 183 4.43 8.59 17.02
N PHE A 184 4.89 8.16 15.83
CA PHE A 184 4.87 9.00 14.65
C PHE A 184 3.44 9.36 14.26
N PHE A 185 2.55 8.36 14.25
CA PHE A 185 1.14 8.53 13.91
C PHE A 185 0.49 9.61 14.78
N HIS A 186 0.64 9.56 16.11
CA HIS A 186 0.08 10.58 17.00
C HIS A 186 0.77 11.94 16.84
N ARG A 187 2.09 11.97 16.66
CA ARG A 187 2.82 13.22 16.39
C ARG A 187 2.24 13.96 15.18
N VAL A 188 2.03 13.25 14.08
CA VAL A 188 1.49 13.86 12.83
C VAL A 188 -0.02 14.06 12.85
N GLN A 189 -0.71 13.52 13.85
CA GLN A 189 -2.12 13.82 14.12
C GLN A 189 -2.26 15.23 14.69
N ASP A 190 -1.40 15.58 15.64
CA ASP A 190 -1.44 16.86 16.33
C ASP A 190 -0.72 17.97 15.55
N SER A 191 0.35 17.61 14.84
CA SER A 191 1.18 18.52 14.07
C SER A 191 1.62 17.86 12.77
N PRO A 192 0.98 18.19 11.63
CA PRO A 192 1.34 17.63 10.32
C PRO A 192 2.85 17.72 10.06
N PHE A 193 3.43 16.64 9.55
CA PHE A 193 4.80 16.64 9.11
C PHE A 193 4.87 17.24 7.71
N VAL A 194 5.74 18.24 7.53
CA VAL A 194 5.82 19.02 6.28
C VAL A 194 7.21 18.92 5.70
N ILE A 195 7.29 18.50 4.43
CA ILE A 195 8.50 18.60 3.62
C ILE A 195 8.31 19.71 2.61
N GLU A 196 9.20 20.70 2.65
CA GLU A 196 9.22 21.83 1.72
C GLU A 196 10.51 21.81 0.89
N LYS A 197 10.38 21.92 -0.44
CA LYS A 197 11.51 21.95 -1.38
C LYS A 197 11.29 23.02 -2.45
N LYS A 198 12.34 23.78 -2.73
CA LYS A 198 12.34 24.75 -3.83
C LYS A 198 12.30 24.06 -5.18
N ILE A 199 11.45 24.55 -6.07
CA ILE A 199 11.29 24.04 -7.43
C ILE A 199 11.96 24.98 -8.42
N TYR A 200 12.56 24.41 -9.45
CA TYR A 200 13.23 25.14 -10.50
C TYR A 200 12.72 24.69 -11.87
N GLN A 201 12.48 25.66 -12.76
CA GLN A 201 12.20 25.44 -14.18
C GLN A 201 13.22 26.21 -15.01
N ASP A 202 13.91 25.52 -15.92
CA ASP A 202 14.96 26.10 -16.76
C ASP A 202 16.03 26.90 -15.97
N GLY A 203 16.38 26.39 -14.78
CA GLY A 203 17.36 26.99 -13.88
C GLY A 203 16.87 28.20 -13.07
N LYS A 204 15.60 28.61 -13.23
CA LYS A 204 14.97 29.68 -12.44
C LYS A 204 14.06 29.07 -11.37
N SER A 205 14.12 29.60 -10.15
CA SER A 205 13.17 29.19 -9.11
C SER A 205 11.76 29.62 -9.51
N LEU A 206 10.80 28.72 -9.31
CA LEU A 206 9.38 29.07 -9.38
C LEU A 206 8.99 29.90 -8.16
N ASP A 207 7.84 30.56 -8.24
CA ASP A 207 7.25 31.38 -7.16
C ASP A 207 6.52 30.56 -6.10
N PHE A 208 6.45 29.23 -6.28
CA PHE A 208 5.93 28.28 -5.32
C PHE A 208 6.94 27.16 -5.05
N ASN A 209 6.81 26.56 -3.87
CA ASN A 209 7.58 25.39 -3.46
C ASN A 209 6.78 24.11 -3.64
N LEU A 210 7.48 22.99 -3.62
CA LEU A 210 6.91 21.68 -3.46
C LEU A 210 6.68 21.47 -1.97
N GLU A 211 5.44 21.26 -1.60
CA GLU A 211 5.04 21.00 -0.22
C GLU A 211 4.36 19.63 -0.17
N ILE A 212 4.88 18.76 0.70
CA ILE A 212 4.26 17.48 1.03
C ILE A 212 3.85 17.56 2.49
N TYR A 213 2.55 17.48 2.74
CA TYR A 213 2.00 17.39 4.08
C TYR A 213 1.67 15.94 4.38
N VAL A 214 2.11 15.45 5.53
CA VAL A 214 1.75 14.13 6.05
C VAL A 214 0.98 14.35 7.35
N GLN A 215 -0.28 13.91 7.36
CA GLN A 215 -1.16 13.98 8.51
C GLN A 215 -1.78 12.62 8.79
N SER A 216 -2.17 12.36 10.02
CA SER A 216 -2.89 11.14 10.39
C SER A 216 -4.30 11.44 10.88
N GLY A 217 -5.15 10.42 10.87
CA GLY A 217 -6.50 10.50 11.41
C GLY A 217 -7.16 9.14 11.56
N VAL A 218 -8.40 9.17 12.02
CA VAL A 218 -9.28 8.00 12.17
C VAL A 218 -10.58 8.31 11.44
N ASP A 219 -11.02 7.40 10.57
CA ASP A 219 -12.27 7.57 9.82
C ASP A 219 -13.51 7.24 10.66
N ALA A 220 -14.70 7.40 10.07
CA ALA A 220 -15.97 7.17 10.76
C ALA A 220 -16.20 5.71 11.18
N GLU A 221 -15.48 4.76 10.57
CA GLU A 221 -15.55 3.33 10.88
C GLU A 221 -14.49 2.92 11.92
N GLY A 222 -13.65 3.87 12.38
CA GLY A 222 -12.60 3.64 13.35
C GLY A 222 -11.27 3.22 12.73
N TRP A 223 -11.12 3.26 11.40
CA TRP A 223 -9.87 2.90 10.76
C TRP A 223 -8.88 4.05 10.76
N ARG A 224 -7.64 3.73 11.16
CA ARG A 224 -6.52 4.67 11.09
C ARG A 224 -6.12 4.90 9.63
N TYR A 225 -5.79 6.15 9.32
CA TYR A 225 -5.23 6.52 8.04
C TYR A 225 -4.07 7.52 8.18
N LEU A 226 -3.19 7.50 7.19
CA LEU A 226 -2.24 8.56 6.89
C LEU A 226 -2.62 9.19 5.57
N GLU A 227 -2.53 10.50 5.50
CA GLU A 227 -2.83 11.27 4.31
C GLU A 227 -1.59 12.03 3.87
N MET A 228 -1.19 11.82 2.62
CA MET A 228 -0.18 12.59 1.93
C MET A 228 -0.86 13.60 1.03
N ASP A 229 -0.65 14.88 1.31
CA ASP A 229 -1.25 15.98 0.58
C ASP A 229 -0.17 16.76 -0.17
N ILE A 230 -0.26 16.73 -1.49
CA ILE A 230 0.52 17.57 -2.41
C ILE A 230 -0.38 18.50 -3.24
N SER A 231 -1.60 18.75 -2.77
CA SER A 231 -2.64 19.46 -3.53
C SER A 231 -2.26 20.89 -3.86
N THR A 232 -1.59 21.60 -2.95
CA THR A 232 -1.02 22.94 -3.21
C THR A 232 -0.07 22.89 -4.40
N PHE A 233 0.85 21.92 -4.44
CA PHE A 233 1.76 21.76 -5.56
C PHE A 233 1.01 21.37 -6.84
N ALA A 234 0.11 20.37 -6.76
CA ALA A 234 -0.67 19.89 -7.90
C ALA A 234 -1.48 21.02 -8.56
N ALA A 235 -2.10 21.90 -7.77
CA ALA A 235 -2.85 23.06 -8.25
C ALA A 235 -1.99 24.09 -9.01
N ASN A 236 -0.70 24.20 -8.66
CA ASN A 236 0.23 25.11 -9.33
C ASN A 236 0.80 24.55 -10.64
N ILE A 237 0.90 23.22 -10.79
CA ILE A 237 1.54 22.58 -11.96
C ILE A 237 0.59 21.89 -12.94
N SER A 238 -0.63 21.54 -12.52
CA SER A 238 -1.61 20.88 -13.40
C SER A 238 -2.71 21.84 -13.82
N PRO A 239 -2.66 22.39 -15.05
CA PRO A 239 -3.81 23.04 -15.65
C PRO A 239 -4.89 22.02 -16.09
N GLU A 240 -4.52 20.75 -16.27
CA GLU A 240 -5.43 19.66 -16.64
C GLU A 240 -5.91 18.89 -15.41
N LYS A 241 -7.21 18.59 -15.38
CA LYS A 241 -7.84 17.87 -14.26
C LYS A 241 -7.59 16.37 -14.39
N SER A 242 -7.23 15.71 -13.29
CA SER A 242 -7.34 14.25 -13.21
C SER A 242 -8.76 13.81 -13.55
N GLU A 243 -8.89 12.76 -14.37
CA GLU A 243 -10.19 12.22 -14.77
C GLU A 243 -10.69 11.24 -13.71
N ILE A 244 -11.90 11.50 -13.20
CA ILE A 244 -12.64 10.58 -12.34
C ILE A 244 -13.60 9.81 -13.24
N ILE A 245 -13.45 8.49 -13.28
CA ILE A 245 -14.27 7.61 -14.12
C ILE A 245 -15.29 6.89 -13.21
N GLU A 246 -16.57 7.00 -13.52
CA GLU A 246 -17.63 6.17 -12.91
C GLU A 246 -17.54 4.77 -13.52
N VAL A 247 -17.24 3.77 -12.71
CA VAL A 247 -16.96 2.40 -13.19
C VAL A 247 -18.25 1.58 -13.32
N TYR A 248 -19.37 2.00 -12.71
CA TYR A 248 -20.67 1.32 -12.84
C TYR A 248 -21.90 2.23 -12.75
N ARG A 249 -22.65 2.33 -13.86
CA ARG A 249 -24.12 2.35 -13.89
C ARG A 249 -24.58 1.30 -14.89
N GLU A 250 -25.04 0.15 -14.39
CA GLU A 250 -26.16 -0.66 -14.92
C GLU A 250 -26.05 -2.13 -14.51
N LYS A 251 -26.85 -2.50 -13.49
CA LYS A 251 -27.73 -3.68 -13.53
C LYS A 251 -29.05 -3.32 -12.83
N SER A 252 -29.77 -2.37 -13.41
CA SER A 252 -31.18 -2.12 -13.05
C SER A 252 -32.03 -1.50 -14.15
N ASN A 253 -31.54 -1.41 -15.39
CA ASN A 253 -32.30 -0.87 -16.52
C ASN A 253 -32.28 -1.76 -17.78
N ASN A 254 -32.18 -3.08 -17.66
CA ASN A 254 -32.54 -3.98 -18.76
C ASN A 254 -33.14 -5.30 -18.25
N SER A 255 -34.46 -5.40 -18.44
CA SER A 255 -35.31 -6.61 -18.47
C SER A 255 -35.64 -7.31 -17.15
#